data_AF-A0A5C7FIL4-F1
#
_entry.id   AF-A0A5C7FIL4-F1
#
_cell.length_a   1.000
_cell.length_b   1.000
_cell.length_c   1.000
_cell.angle_alpha   90.00
_cell.angle_beta   90.00
_cell.angle_gamma   90.00
#
_symmetry.space_group_name_H-M   'P 1'
#
loop_
_entity.id
_entity.type
_entity.pdbx_description
1 polymer ?
#
loop_
_entity_poly.entity_id
_entity_poly.type
_entity_poly.pdbx_seq_one_letter_code
_entity_poly.pdbx_strand_id
1 'polypeptide(L)'
;MNRKEAKRWIGKYVTIDEGVCGSYAGLLEAVHTSPGTPWTAEILIKGVIAAPAFNNTDSFKPLKYEKDETVLAKGSKVHSYSEDFTYSYRESYAAALKKLWDEKNNLADDLERSLSLIQQELRKWQMEHMLVDASYVYYKVFHKDGSVYIYDENKKDALGLEGFPFEFEVLKHERWTPAYYINNGIFEDRSGSRIRIKPGENIRLNKEQFDPYKMLINEVSDPSLQALERGLKKMNIGHEHCVHCHNSLLMKMLASYNSEEFTGVNFLTYSTGTDQVLVQHHYERRSFPKTQQEVTFDRFEFTHDSGKRILTTYTNQVSQDQ
;
A
#
# COMPACT_ATOMS: atom_id res chain seq x y z
N MET A 1 46.29 5.09 -10.01
CA MET A 1 47.66 4.51 -9.96
C MET A 1 48.71 5.59 -10.23
N ASN A 2 49.95 5.43 -9.77
CA ASN A 2 51.05 6.34 -10.17
C ASN A 2 51.67 5.92 -11.54
N ARG A 3 52.45 6.81 -12.16
CA ARG A 3 53.05 6.58 -13.49
C ARG A 3 53.96 5.34 -13.53
N LYS A 4 54.73 5.09 -12.48
CA LYS A 4 55.67 3.96 -12.42
C LYS A 4 54.93 2.63 -12.31
N GLU A 5 53.85 2.61 -11.54
CA GLU A 5 52.92 1.49 -11.45
C GLU A 5 52.25 1.26 -12.80
N ALA A 6 51.68 2.29 -13.44
CA ALA A 6 51.00 2.14 -14.73
C ALA A 6 51.85 1.44 -15.79
N LYS A 7 53.16 1.75 -15.87
CA LYS A 7 54.08 1.06 -16.79
C LYS A 7 54.25 -0.43 -16.50
N ARG A 8 54.10 -0.87 -15.25
CA ARG A 8 54.16 -2.30 -14.84
C ARG A 8 52.86 -3.05 -15.14
N TRP A 9 51.79 -2.32 -15.41
CA TRP A 9 50.46 -2.85 -15.71
C TRP A 9 50.16 -2.89 -17.21
N ILE A 10 51.11 -2.51 -18.07
CA ILE A 10 50.97 -2.67 -19.53
C ILE A 10 50.79 -4.16 -19.84
N GLY A 11 49.78 -4.49 -20.64
CA GLY A 11 49.36 -5.85 -20.95
C GLY A 11 48.53 -6.52 -19.85
N LYS A 12 48.09 -5.77 -18.82
CA LYS A 12 47.21 -6.27 -17.74
C LYS A 12 45.88 -5.52 -17.72
N TYR A 13 44.89 -6.15 -17.08
CA TYR A 13 43.59 -5.54 -16.85
C TYR A 13 43.68 -4.38 -15.85
N VAL A 14 42.97 -3.31 -16.17
CA VAL A 14 42.80 -2.12 -15.34
C VAL A 14 41.33 -1.71 -15.33
N THR A 15 40.93 -0.96 -14.31
CA THR A 15 39.59 -0.38 -14.21
C THR A 15 39.63 1.09 -14.56
N ILE A 16 38.66 1.55 -15.35
CA ILE A 16 38.41 2.96 -15.64
C ILE A 16 37.15 3.40 -14.91
N ASP A 17 37.26 4.42 -14.07
CA ASP A 17 36.11 5.02 -13.38
C ASP A 17 35.60 6.27 -14.12
N GLU A 18 34.38 6.20 -14.66
CA GLU A 18 33.67 7.31 -15.31
C GLU A 18 32.54 7.88 -14.45
N GLY A 19 32.49 7.53 -13.15
CA GLY A 19 31.51 8.01 -12.20
C GLY A 19 30.08 7.66 -12.62
N VAL A 20 29.29 8.68 -12.96
CA VAL A 20 27.87 8.50 -13.34
C VAL A 20 27.68 7.69 -14.61
N CYS A 21 28.71 7.54 -15.45
CA CYS A 21 28.66 6.72 -16.66
C CYS A 21 29.12 5.27 -16.44
N GLY A 22 29.33 4.87 -15.19
CA GLY A 22 29.76 3.53 -14.81
C GLY A 22 31.29 3.37 -14.76
N SER A 23 31.73 2.15 -14.53
CA SER A 23 33.15 1.78 -14.50
C SER A 23 33.39 0.60 -15.42
N TYR A 24 34.56 0.56 -16.07
CA TYR A 24 34.87 -0.38 -17.16
C TYR A 24 36.15 -1.14 -16.87
N ALA A 25 36.20 -2.42 -17.28
CA ALA A 25 37.42 -3.21 -17.32
C ALA A 25 38.03 -3.13 -18.71
N GLY A 26 39.34 -2.92 -18.78
CA GLY A 26 40.06 -2.91 -20.06
C GLY A 26 41.51 -3.32 -19.92
N LEU A 27 42.12 -3.67 -21.04
CA LEU A 27 43.53 -4.04 -21.14
C LEU A 27 44.36 -2.78 -21.36
N LEU A 28 45.34 -2.51 -20.49
CA LEU A 28 46.21 -1.35 -20.64
C LEU A 28 47.25 -1.60 -21.74
N GLU A 29 47.13 -0.93 -22.88
CA GLU A 29 48.00 -1.11 -24.04
C GLU A 29 49.22 -0.20 -23.99
N ALA A 30 49.02 1.08 -23.64
CA ALA A 30 50.10 2.05 -23.57
C ALA A 30 49.89 3.11 -22.48
N VAL A 31 51.01 3.73 -22.08
CA VAL A 31 51.03 4.85 -21.12
C VAL A 31 51.77 6.01 -21.77
N HIS A 32 51.04 7.08 -22.07
CA HIS A 32 51.56 8.27 -22.72
C HIS A 32 51.84 9.37 -21.70
N THR A 33 52.99 10.03 -21.83
CA THR A 33 53.39 11.11 -20.93
C THR A 33 54.00 12.27 -21.70
N SER A 34 53.28 13.38 -21.77
CA SER A 34 53.81 14.65 -22.26
C SER A 34 54.38 15.49 -21.10
N PRO A 35 55.41 16.31 -21.34
CA PRO A 35 55.96 17.20 -20.32
C PRO A 35 54.89 18.16 -19.79
N GLY A 36 54.73 18.24 -18.46
CA GLY A 36 53.81 19.18 -17.81
C GLY A 36 52.33 18.77 -17.73
N THR A 37 51.94 17.61 -18.27
CA THR A 37 50.55 17.12 -18.20
C THR A 37 50.42 15.83 -17.39
N PRO A 38 49.22 15.55 -16.82
CA PRO A 38 48.92 14.22 -16.28
C PRO A 38 49.15 13.14 -17.33
N TRP A 39 49.59 11.95 -16.90
CA TRP A 39 49.75 10.82 -17.81
C TRP A 39 48.40 10.32 -18.31
N THR A 40 48.37 9.80 -19.53
CA THR A 40 47.20 9.20 -20.16
C THR A 40 47.44 7.72 -20.45
N ALA A 41 46.37 6.95 -20.32
CA ALA A 41 46.35 5.51 -20.55
C ALA A 41 45.60 5.23 -21.85
N GLU A 42 46.18 4.40 -22.71
CA GLU A 42 45.49 3.81 -23.85
C GLU A 42 45.00 2.43 -23.43
N ILE A 43 43.68 2.24 -23.43
CA ILE A 43 43.03 1.07 -22.83
C ILE A 43 42.03 0.48 -23.80
N LEU A 44 42.14 -0.82 -24.07
CA LEU A 44 41.18 -1.58 -24.86
C LEU A 44 40.05 -2.11 -23.97
N ILE A 45 38.82 -1.65 -24.17
CA ILE A 45 37.68 -1.99 -23.34
C ILE A 45 37.29 -3.46 -23.54
N LYS A 46 37.17 -4.21 -22.44
CA LYS A 46 36.80 -5.63 -22.44
C LYS A 46 35.50 -5.92 -21.71
N GLY A 47 35.09 -5.05 -20.78
CA GLY A 47 33.80 -5.19 -20.11
C GLY A 47 33.43 -4.05 -19.18
N VAL A 48 32.32 -4.24 -18.48
CA VAL A 48 31.71 -3.27 -17.58
C VAL A 48 31.78 -3.82 -16.16
N ILE A 49 32.33 -3.04 -15.24
CA ILE A 49 32.44 -3.37 -13.81
C ILE A 49 31.25 -2.80 -13.02
N ALA A 50 30.85 -1.57 -13.34
CA ALA A 50 29.72 -0.91 -12.71
C ALA A 50 28.83 -0.28 -13.78
N ALA A 51 27.53 -0.51 -13.67
CA ALA A 51 26.55 0.06 -14.59
C ALA A 51 26.45 1.59 -14.39
N PRO A 52 26.03 2.35 -15.42
CA PRO A 52 25.76 3.78 -15.28
C PRO A 52 24.75 4.06 -14.16
N ALA A 53 24.91 5.21 -13.51
CA ALA A 53 23.99 5.61 -12.45
C ALA A 53 22.56 5.75 -13.00
N PHE A 54 21.60 5.21 -12.24
CA PHE A 54 20.18 5.31 -12.52
C PHE A 54 19.54 6.32 -11.55
N ASN A 55 18.89 7.34 -12.10
CA ASN A 55 18.08 8.30 -11.35
C ASN A 55 16.59 8.00 -11.60
N ASN A 56 15.76 8.17 -10.57
CA ASN A 56 14.33 7.78 -10.57
C ASN A 56 13.44 8.40 -11.66
N THR A 57 13.95 9.33 -12.47
CA THR A 57 13.16 10.07 -13.48
C THR A 57 13.61 9.84 -14.93
N ASP A 58 14.74 9.15 -15.17
CA ASP A 58 15.31 8.98 -16.52
C ASP A 58 15.58 7.51 -16.87
N SER A 59 15.57 7.19 -18.17
CA SER A 59 16.06 5.91 -18.69
C SER A 59 17.54 5.71 -18.36
N PHE A 60 18.00 4.45 -18.32
CA PHE A 60 19.43 4.14 -18.20
C PHE A 60 20.24 4.95 -19.21
N LYS A 61 21.28 5.63 -18.72
CA LYS A 61 22.24 6.29 -19.61
C LYS A 61 22.91 5.22 -20.47
N PRO A 62 23.13 5.48 -21.77
CA PRO A 62 23.86 4.56 -22.62
C PRO A 62 25.27 4.35 -22.07
N LEU A 63 25.83 3.16 -22.29
CA LEU A 63 27.22 2.88 -21.98
C LEU A 63 28.10 3.84 -22.76
N LYS A 64 29.12 4.38 -22.08
CA LYS A 64 30.00 5.39 -22.65
C LYS A 64 30.96 4.80 -23.69
N TYR A 65 31.33 3.53 -23.49
CA TYR A 65 32.28 2.82 -24.32
C TYR A 65 31.65 1.53 -24.86
N GLU A 66 32.13 1.08 -26.00
CA GLU A 66 31.74 -0.18 -26.63
C GLU A 66 32.76 -1.30 -26.39
N LYS A 67 32.38 -2.52 -26.76
CA LYS A 67 33.27 -3.68 -26.68
C LYS A 67 34.44 -3.51 -27.64
N ASP A 68 35.65 -3.78 -27.15
CA ASP A 68 36.89 -3.73 -27.93
C ASP A 68 37.19 -2.31 -28.48
N GLU A 69 36.60 -1.27 -27.89
CA GLU A 69 36.96 0.13 -28.17
C GLU A 69 38.28 0.50 -27.47
N THR A 70 39.21 1.13 -28.18
CA THR A 70 40.42 1.70 -27.56
C THR A 70 40.16 3.13 -27.12
N VAL A 71 40.37 3.41 -25.84
CA VAL A 71 40.05 4.71 -25.24
C VAL A 71 41.27 5.34 -24.56
N LEU A 72 41.32 6.68 -24.61
CA LEU A 72 42.33 7.46 -23.89
C LEU A 72 41.78 7.98 -22.57
N ALA A 73 42.18 7.35 -21.46
CA ALA A 73 41.75 7.75 -20.12
C ALA A 73 42.85 8.56 -19.40
N LYS A 74 42.44 9.56 -18.61
CA LYS A 74 43.35 10.25 -17.70
C LYS A 74 43.79 9.29 -16.59
N GLY A 75 45.06 9.29 -16.23
CA GLY A 75 45.61 8.41 -15.20
C GLY A 75 44.94 8.51 -13.81
N SER A 76 44.25 9.62 -13.53
CA SER A 76 43.45 9.81 -12.32
C SER A 76 42.20 8.91 -12.25
N LYS A 77 41.70 8.44 -13.40
CA LYS A 77 40.53 7.55 -13.52
C LYS A 77 40.91 6.07 -13.61
N VAL A 78 42.22 5.77 -13.63
CA VAL A 78 42.72 4.42 -13.90
C VAL A 78 43.23 3.77 -12.62
N HIS A 79 42.65 2.62 -12.31
CA HIS A 79 42.91 1.84 -11.11
C HIS A 79 43.37 0.43 -11.48
N SER A 80 44.19 -0.18 -10.62
CA SER A 80 44.66 -1.54 -10.80
C SER A 80 43.50 -2.51 -10.59
N TYR A 81 43.32 -3.46 -11.49
CA TYR A 81 42.33 -4.51 -11.33
C TYR A 81 43.05 -5.79 -10.88
N SER A 82 42.88 -6.17 -9.62
CA SER A 82 43.62 -7.28 -9.00
C SER A 82 43.06 -8.67 -9.33
N GLU A 83 41.86 -8.73 -9.90
CA GLU A 83 41.17 -9.99 -10.23
C GLU A 83 41.37 -10.36 -11.70
N ASP A 84 41.25 -11.65 -12.01
CA ASP A 84 41.20 -12.10 -13.40
C ASP A 84 39.83 -11.77 -13.99
N PHE A 85 39.81 -10.88 -14.98
CA PHE A 85 38.58 -10.52 -15.68
C PHE A 85 38.21 -11.65 -16.66
N THR A 86 37.22 -12.46 -16.27
CA THR A 86 36.81 -13.66 -17.02
C THR A 86 35.51 -13.50 -17.80
N TYR A 87 34.75 -12.44 -17.53
CA TYR A 87 33.48 -12.18 -18.18
C TYR A 87 33.64 -11.67 -19.61
N SER A 88 32.72 -12.03 -20.49
CA SER A 88 32.52 -11.26 -21.73
C SER A 88 31.93 -9.88 -21.45
N TYR A 89 32.05 -8.96 -22.40
CA TYR A 89 31.46 -7.62 -22.29
C TYR A 89 29.98 -7.65 -21.89
N ARG A 90 29.19 -8.51 -22.54
CA ARG A 90 27.76 -8.66 -22.27
C ARG A 90 27.49 -9.25 -20.89
N GLU A 91 28.23 -10.28 -20.49
CA GLU A 91 28.06 -10.91 -19.16
C GLU A 91 28.46 -9.95 -18.04
N SER A 92 29.53 -9.20 -18.24
CA SER A 92 29.99 -8.21 -17.26
C SER A 92 28.98 -7.08 -17.06
N TYR A 93 28.36 -6.60 -18.15
CA TYR A 93 27.28 -5.62 -18.04
C TYR A 93 26.03 -6.20 -17.36
N ALA A 94 25.64 -7.43 -17.69
CA ALA A 94 24.53 -8.11 -17.02
C ALA A 94 24.80 -8.32 -15.52
N ALA A 95 26.02 -8.69 -15.14
CA ALA A 95 26.43 -8.83 -13.76
C ALA A 95 26.40 -7.49 -13.01
N ALA A 96 26.86 -6.40 -13.65
CA ALA A 96 26.81 -5.06 -13.10
C ALA A 96 25.36 -4.57 -12.89
N LEU A 97 24.46 -4.86 -13.83
CA LEU A 97 23.02 -4.56 -13.69
C LEU A 97 22.37 -5.40 -12.59
N LYS A 98 22.71 -6.70 -12.48
CA LYS A 98 22.21 -7.56 -11.40
C LYS A 98 22.63 -7.03 -10.04
N LYS A 99 23.89 -6.61 -9.88
CA LYS A 99 24.37 -6.02 -8.62
C LYS A 99 23.57 -4.77 -8.26
N LEU A 100 23.36 -3.87 -9.23
CA LEU A 100 22.54 -2.68 -9.03
C LEU A 100 21.09 -3.02 -8.65
N TRP A 101 20.50 -4.03 -9.29
CA TRP A 101 19.17 -4.54 -8.95
C TRP A 101 19.11 -5.03 -7.50
N ASP A 102 20.04 -5.89 -7.10
CA ASP A 102 20.09 -6.46 -5.76
C ASP A 102 20.23 -5.35 -4.69
N GLU A 103 21.07 -4.34 -4.94
CA GLU A 103 21.23 -3.17 -4.06
C GLU A 103 19.92 -2.38 -3.91
N LYS A 104 19.20 -2.13 -5.01
CA LYS A 104 17.93 -1.39 -4.99
C LYS A 104 16.79 -2.21 -4.38
N ASN A 105 16.76 -3.51 -4.60
CA ASN A 105 15.76 -4.39 -4.01
C ASN A 105 15.93 -4.45 -2.49
N ASN A 106 17.16 -4.62 -2.00
CA ASN A 106 17.43 -4.61 -0.57
C ASN A 106 17.02 -3.27 0.09
N LEU A 107 17.28 -2.14 -0.58
CA LEU A 107 16.83 -0.84 -0.11
C LEU A 107 15.30 -0.73 -0.07
N ALA A 108 14.61 -1.28 -1.08
CA ALA A 108 13.15 -1.30 -1.12
C ALA A 108 12.57 -2.16 0.01
N ASP A 109 13.13 -3.34 0.25
CA ASP A 109 12.73 -4.24 1.34
C ASP A 109 12.90 -3.56 2.71
N ASP A 110 14.00 -2.84 2.92
CA ASP A 110 14.26 -2.09 4.17
C ASP A 110 13.31 -0.89 4.33
N LEU A 111 12.97 -0.20 3.24
CA LEU A 111 11.98 0.87 3.24
C LEU A 111 10.58 0.35 3.55
N GLU A 112 10.17 -0.77 2.96
CA GLU A 112 8.87 -1.40 3.20
C GLU A 112 8.73 -1.83 4.67
N ARG A 113 9.77 -2.45 5.24
CA ARG A 113 9.81 -2.78 6.68
C ARG A 113 9.67 -1.52 7.54
N SER A 114 10.39 -0.45 7.19
CA SER A 114 10.32 0.82 7.93
C SER A 114 8.92 1.43 7.87
N LEU A 115 8.28 1.43 6.69
CA LEU A 115 6.91 1.91 6.51
C LEU A 115 5.90 1.07 7.31
N SER A 116 6.06 -0.25 7.32
CA SER A 116 5.21 -1.14 8.11
C SER A 116 5.31 -0.86 9.62
N LEU A 117 6.51 -0.61 10.15
CA LEU A 117 6.72 -0.23 11.54
C LEU A 117 6.07 1.13 11.87
N ILE A 118 6.23 2.12 10.98
CA ILE A 118 5.58 3.43 11.14
C ILE A 118 4.05 3.28 11.16
N GLN A 119 3.49 2.49 10.24
CA GLN A 119 2.05 2.22 10.19
C GLN A 119 1.56 1.50 11.46
N GLN A 120 2.32 0.51 11.95
CA GLN A 120 2.00 -0.19 13.19
C GLN A 120 2.01 0.76 14.40
N GLU A 121 2.99 1.65 14.49
CA GLU A 121 3.00 2.68 15.54
C GLU A 121 1.78 3.60 15.41
N LEU A 122 1.48 4.11 14.21
CA LEU A 122 0.30 4.95 14.00
C LEU A 122 -1.01 4.24 14.37
N ARG A 123 -1.13 2.94 14.13
CA ARG A 123 -2.27 2.13 14.59
C ARG A 123 -2.40 2.07 16.10
N LYS A 124 -1.28 1.90 16.83
CA LYS A 124 -1.29 1.95 18.30
C LYS A 124 -1.84 3.28 18.82
N TRP A 125 -1.51 4.37 18.14
CA TRP A 125 -2.01 5.71 18.47
C TRP A 125 -3.39 6.02 17.87
N GLN A 126 -3.99 5.10 17.12
CA GLN A 126 -5.24 5.32 16.35
C GLN A 126 -5.13 6.46 15.32
N MET A 127 -3.91 6.80 14.90
CA MET A 127 -3.57 7.91 13.99
C MET A 127 -3.29 7.43 12.56
N GLU A 128 -3.71 6.22 12.16
CA GLU A 128 -3.48 5.69 10.81
C GLU A 128 -4.11 6.57 9.72
N HIS A 129 -5.14 7.34 10.07
CA HIS A 129 -5.74 8.38 9.24
C HIS A 129 -4.73 9.42 8.72
N MET A 130 -3.63 9.65 9.44
CA MET A 130 -2.56 10.57 9.02
C MET A 130 -1.76 10.07 7.80
N LEU A 131 -1.80 8.76 7.51
CA LEU A 131 -1.17 8.18 6.32
C LEU A 131 -2.02 8.34 5.06
N VAL A 132 -3.32 8.56 5.25
CA VAL A 132 -4.26 8.79 4.16
C VAL A 132 -4.39 10.29 4.01
N ASP A 133 -3.87 10.85 2.92
CA ASP A 133 -4.27 12.21 2.53
C ASP A 133 -5.81 12.20 2.49
N ALA A 134 -6.45 12.93 3.42
CA ALA A 134 -7.87 12.84 3.70
C ALA A 134 -8.67 12.98 2.40
N SER A 135 -9.04 11.84 1.82
CA SER A 135 -9.65 11.81 0.51
C SER A 135 -11.15 11.78 0.72
N TYR A 136 -11.78 12.92 0.52
CA TYR A 136 -13.22 13.05 0.64
C TYR A 136 -13.90 12.62 -0.66
N VAL A 137 -15.06 11.97 -0.57
CA VAL A 137 -16.00 11.87 -1.70
C VAL A 137 -17.03 12.97 -1.55
N TYR A 138 -17.20 13.76 -2.60
CA TYR A 138 -18.19 14.83 -2.65
C TYR A 138 -19.46 14.34 -3.34
N TYR A 139 -20.59 14.63 -2.72
CA TYR A 139 -21.90 14.28 -3.24
C TYR A 139 -22.76 15.53 -3.36
N LYS A 140 -23.56 15.60 -4.42
CA LYS A 140 -24.62 16.61 -4.56
C LYS A 140 -25.93 16.07 -4.01
N VAL A 141 -26.56 16.84 -3.13
CA VAL A 141 -27.88 16.49 -2.60
C VAL A 141 -28.96 16.88 -3.62
N PHE A 142 -29.91 15.99 -3.87
CA PHE A 142 -31.07 16.29 -4.69
C PHE A 142 -32.33 15.62 -4.13
N HIS A 143 -33.49 16.19 -4.43
CA HIS A 143 -34.77 15.70 -3.95
C HIS A 143 -35.56 15.13 -5.12
N LYS A 144 -36.15 13.95 -4.94
CA LYS A 144 -37.02 13.31 -5.93
C LYS A 144 -38.16 12.59 -5.22
N ASP A 145 -39.39 12.84 -5.66
CA ASP A 145 -40.61 12.17 -5.16
C ASP A 145 -40.80 12.21 -3.63
N GLY A 146 -40.32 13.28 -2.98
CA GLY A 146 -40.39 13.45 -1.52
C GLY A 146 -39.23 12.85 -0.73
N SER A 147 -38.35 12.08 -1.39
CA SER A 147 -37.16 11.48 -0.80
C SER A 147 -35.88 12.26 -1.16
N VAL A 148 -34.87 12.15 -0.31
CA VAL A 148 -33.57 12.82 -0.46
C VAL A 148 -32.51 11.82 -0.92
N TYR A 149 -31.76 12.22 -1.95
CA TYR A 149 -30.73 11.43 -2.58
C TYR A 149 -29.41 12.20 -2.64
N ILE A 150 -28.31 11.47 -2.71
CA ILE A 150 -26.96 11.96 -2.96
C ILE A 150 -26.45 11.42 -4.29
N TYR A 151 -25.88 12.31 -5.11
CA TYR A 151 -25.34 11.97 -6.41
C TYR A 151 -23.82 12.03 -6.39
N ASP A 152 -23.19 10.94 -6.83
CA ASP A 152 -21.75 10.89 -7.10
C ASP A 152 -21.52 11.25 -8.58
N GLU A 153 -20.97 12.44 -8.85
CA GLU A 153 -20.71 12.90 -10.22
C GLU A 153 -19.67 12.05 -10.95
N ASN A 154 -18.73 11.43 -10.23
CA ASN A 154 -17.69 10.59 -10.83
C ASN A 154 -18.26 9.24 -11.25
N LYS A 155 -19.08 8.62 -10.39
CA LYS A 155 -19.70 7.31 -10.67
C LYS A 155 -21.00 7.40 -11.46
N LYS A 156 -21.53 8.61 -11.63
CA LYS A 156 -22.83 8.90 -12.26
C LYS A 156 -23.98 8.12 -11.63
N ASP A 157 -23.92 7.95 -10.32
CA ASP A 157 -24.85 7.11 -9.57
C ASP A 157 -25.52 7.88 -8.42
N ALA A 158 -26.71 7.44 -8.04
CA ALA A 158 -27.54 8.07 -7.02
C ALA A 158 -27.86 7.08 -5.89
N LEU A 159 -27.61 7.51 -4.65
CA LEU A 159 -27.92 6.74 -3.46
C LEU A 159 -28.95 7.52 -2.64
N GLY A 160 -29.98 6.85 -2.11
CA GLY A 160 -30.89 7.52 -1.17
C GLY A 160 -30.24 7.64 0.21
N LEU A 161 -30.56 8.72 0.92
CA LEU A 161 -29.99 9.04 2.23
C LEU A 161 -30.74 8.40 3.41
N GLU A 162 -31.92 7.83 3.18
CA GLU A 162 -32.70 7.20 4.26
C GLU A 162 -31.97 5.96 4.82
N GLY A 163 -31.80 5.93 6.15
CA GLY A 163 -31.13 4.83 6.83
C GLY A 163 -29.62 4.78 6.64
N PHE A 164 -28.99 5.81 6.04
CA PHE A 164 -27.54 5.85 5.85
C PHE A 164 -26.82 6.03 7.20
N PRO A 165 -25.96 5.09 7.64
CA PRO A 165 -25.37 5.09 8.98
C PRO A 165 -24.09 5.95 9.10
N PHE A 166 -23.72 6.70 8.05
CA PHE A 166 -22.45 7.42 8.00
C PHE A 166 -22.55 8.86 8.51
N GLU A 167 -21.45 9.36 9.08
CA GLU A 167 -21.29 10.76 9.46
C GLU A 167 -20.87 11.55 8.22
N PHE A 168 -21.71 12.46 7.75
CA PHE A 168 -21.36 13.35 6.64
C PHE A 168 -20.71 14.61 7.18
N GLU A 169 -19.92 15.29 6.37
CA GLU A 169 -19.55 16.66 6.62
C GLU A 169 -20.38 17.58 5.73
N VAL A 170 -21.10 18.50 6.38
CA VAL A 170 -21.95 19.49 5.74
C VAL A 170 -21.34 20.89 5.86
N LEU A 171 -21.52 21.73 4.84
CA LEU A 171 -20.96 23.07 4.85
C LEU A 171 -21.85 24.01 5.70
N LYS A 172 -21.37 24.40 6.87
CA LYS A 172 -22.05 25.31 7.81
C LYS A 172 -21.12 26.49 8.10
N HIS A 173 -21.55 27.72 7.80
CA HIS A 173 -20.74 28.95 7.97
C HIS A 173 -19.32 28.83 7.37
N GLU A 174 -19.23 28.36 6.12
CA GLU A 174 -17.96 28.15 5.39
C GLU A 174 -17.01 27.12 6.02
N ARG A 175 -17.50 26.32 6.98
CA ARG A 175 -16.75 25.23 7.58
C ARG A 175 -17.48 23.91 7.40
N TRP A 176 -16.73 22.88 7.04
CA TRP A 176 -17.22 21.53 7.03
C TRP A 176 -17.45 21.05 8.45
N THR A 177 -18.70 20.71 8.76
CA THR A 177 -19.15 20.32 10.09
C THR A 177 -19.66 18.88 10.04
N PRO A 178 -19.15 17.96 10.87
CA PRO A 178 -19.64 16.59 10.95
C PRO A 178 -21.10 16.55 11.44
N ALA A 179 -21.95 15.79 10.75
CA ALA A 179 -23.37 15.64 11.05
C ALA A 179 -23.96 14.34 10.49
N TYR A 180 -24.95 13.79 11.20
CA TYR A 180 -25.68 12.59 10.80
C TYR A 180 -26.98 12.94 10.10
N TYR A 181 -27.35 12.19 9.06
CA TYR A 181 -28.65 12.36 8.42
C TYR A 181 -29.77 11.87 9.34
N ILE A 182 -30.81 12.69 9.51
CA ILE A 182 -31.98 12.37 10.32
C ILE A 182 -33.15 12.01 9.41
N ASN A 183 -33.66 12.98 8.66
CA ASN A 183 -34.74 12.81 7.69
C ASN A 183 -34.90 14.07 6.83
N ASN A 184 -35.58 13.97 5.70
CA ASN A 184 -36.07 15.10 4.89
C ASN A 184 -35.01 16.20 4.59
N GLY A 185 -33.75 15.80 4.41
CA GLY A 185 -32.63 16.71 4.12
C GLY A 185 -32.09 17.44 5.35
N ILE A 186 -32.44 16.98 6.55
CA ILE A 186 -31.96 17.50 7.83
C ILE A 186 -30.84 16.61 8.34
N PHE A 187 -29.72 17.23 8.66
CA PHE A 187 -28.57 16.64 9.32
C PHE A 187 -28.46 17.18 10.75
N GLU A 188 -27.97 16.40 11.69
CA GLU A 188 -27.75 16.82 13.08
C GLU A 188 -26.26 16.69 13.42
N ASP A 189 -25.65 17.80 13.84
CA ASP A 189 -24.26 17.80 14.29
C ASP A 189 -24.13 17.27 15.73
N ARG A 190 -22.89 17.04 16.19
CA ARG A 190 -22.61 16.51 17.54
C ARG A 190 -23.10 17.40 18.68
N SER A 191 -23.43 18.67 18.41
CA SER A 191 -24.02 19.58 19.40
C SER A 191 -25.55 19.51 19.45
N GLY A 192 -26.16 18.66 18.63
CA GLY A 192 -27.62 18.57 18.47
C GLY A 192 -28.19 19.67 17.57
N SER A 193 -27.34 20.45 16.90
CA SER A 193 -27.81 21.50 15.99
C SER A 193 -28.22 20.89 14.66
N ARG A 194 -29.44 21.21 14.23
CA ARG A 194 -30.01 20.74 12.96
C ARG A 194 -29.62 21.65 11.80
N ILE A 195 -29.15 21.04 10.72
CA ILE A 195 -28.64 21.68 9.51
C ILE A 195 -29.48 21.15 8.35
N ARG A 196 -30.25 22.03 7.72
CA ARG A 196 -31.06 21.66 6.56
C ARG A 196 -30.26 21.92 5.29
N ILE A 197 -30.02 20.87 4.52
CA ILE A 197 -29.31 20.92 3.24
C ILE A 197 -30.30 21.17 2.11
N LYS A 198 -29.97 22.09 1.23
CA LYS A 198 -30.80 22.41 0.06
C LYS A 198 -30.42 21.54 -1.13
N PRO A 199 -31.36 21.26 -2.05
CA PRO A 199 -31.02 20.65 -3.33
C PRO A 199 -29.93 21.44 -4.06
N GLY A 200 -28.92 20.72 -4.57
CA GLY A 200 -27.75 21.28 -5.25
C GLY A 200 -26.56 21.57 -4.34
N GLU A 201 -26.72 21.52 -3.01
CA GLU A 201 -25.61 21.68 -2.07
C GLU A 201 -24.73 20.42 -2.01
N ASN A 202 -23.45 20.64 -1.73
CA ASN A 202 -22.47 19.58 -1.57
C ASN A 202 -22.41 19.12 -0.13
N ILE A 203 -22.42 17.81 0.06
CA ILE A 203 -21.97 17.16 1.29
C ILE A 203 -20.73 16.32 0.95
N ARG A 204 -19.90 16.04 1.95
CA ARG A 204 -18.74 15.17 1.73
C ARG A 204 -18.67 14.07 2.77
N LEU A 205 -18.19 12.91 2.35
CA LEU A 205 -17.93 11.78 3.23
C LEU A 205 -16.42 11.53 3.28
N ASN A 206 -15.88 11.35 4.48
CA ASN A 206 -14.49 10.92 4.63
C ASN A 206 -14.37 9.47 4.14
N LYS A 207 -13.45 9.18 3.21
CA LYS A 207 -13.26 7.81 2.70
C LYS A 207 -12.82 6.81 3.76
N GLU A 208 -12.28 7.24 4.89
CA GLU A 208 -11.99 6.34 6.02
C GLU A 208 -13.24 5.74 6.66
N GLN A 209 -14.41 6.35 6.46
CA GLN A 209 -15.66 5.71 6.85
C GLN A 209 -15.99 4.52 5.95
N PHE A 210 -15.37 4.42 4.76
CA PHE A 210 -15.37 3.22 3.92
C PHE A 210 -14.26 2.23 4.31
N ASP A 211 -13.53 2.42 5.42
CA ASP A 211 -12.64 1.40 5.95
C ASP A 211 -13.48 0.14 6.25
N PRO A 212 -13.30 -0.96 5.49
CA PRO A 212 -14.20 -2.11 5.58
C PRO A 212 -14.19 -2.75 6.97
N TYR A 213 -13.08 -2.60 7.70
CA TYR A 213 -12.92 -3.15 9.03
C TYR A 213 -13.66 -2.31 10.07
N LYS A 214 -13.49 -0.98 10.07
CA LYS A 214 -14.27 -0.09 10.96
C LYS A 214 -15.77 -0.25 10.74
N MET A 215 -16.18 -0.38 9.47
CA MET A 215 -17.58 -0.63 9.12
C MET A 215 -18.09 -1.95 9.69
N LEU A 216 -17.30 -3.02 9.55
CA LEU A 216 -17.65 -4.32 10.10
C LEU A 216 -17.83 -4.26 11.63
N ILE A 217 -16.93 -3.57 12.34
CA ILE A 217 -17.02 -3.45 13.81
C ILE A 217 -18.29 -2.70 14.24
N ASN A 218 -18.69 -1.67 13.49
CA ASN A 218 -19.92 -0.92 13.78
C ASN A 218 -21.21 -1.68 13.39
N GLU A 219 -21.10 -2.68 12.54
CA GLU A 219 -22.22 -3.47 12.00
C GLU A 219 -22.53 -4.72 12.84
N VAL A 220 -21.51 -5.30 13.48
CA VAL A 220 -21.70 -6.46 14.35
C VAL A 220 -22.29 -6.03 15.69
N SER A 221 -23.22 -6.83 16.22
CA SER A 221 -23.78 -6.58 17.55
C SER A 221 -22.71 -6.71 18.65
N ASP A 222 -22.87 -6.05 19.80
CA ASP A 222 -21.91 -6.14 20.91
C ASP A 222 -21.57 -7.60 21.30
N PRO A 223 -22.52 -8.55 21.38
CA PRO A 223 -22.20 -9.95 21.65
C PRO A 223 -21.37 -10.62 20.55
N SER A 224 -21.63 -10.28 19.28
CA SER A 224 -20.85 -10.76 18.13
C SER A 224 -19.43 -10.19 18.16
N LEU A 225 -19.30 -8.90 18.51
CA LEU A 225 -17.99 -8.25 18.69
C LEU A 225 -17.19 -8.93 19.80
N GLN A 226 -17.82 -9.23 20.94
CA GLN A 226 -17.18 -9.99 22.02
C GLN A 226 -16.79 -11.43 21.58
N ALA A 227 -17.54 -12.05 20.66
CA ALA A 227 -17.15 -13.34 20.09
C ALA A 227 -15.88 -13.22 19.24
N LEU A 228 -15.79 -12.20 18.39
CA LEU A 228 -14.59 -11.85 17.62
C LEU A 228 -13.39 -11.59 18.55
N GLU A 229 -13.55 -10.68 19.53
CA GLU A 229 -12.51 -10.31 20.49
C GLU A 229 -11.96 -11.51 21.28
N ARG A 230 -12.84 -12.43 21.70
CA ARG A 230 -12.42 -13.68 22.36
C ARG A 230 -11.57 -14.56 21.45
N GLY A 231 -11.92 -14.63 20.16
CA GLY A 231 -11.13 -15.36 19.17
C GLY A 231 -9.76 -14.71 18.93
N LEU A 232 -9.73 -13.40 18.75
CA LEU A 232 -8.50 -12.61 18.60
C LEU A 232 -7.56 -12.80 19.80
N LYS A 233 -8.08 -12.65 21.02
CA LYS A 233 -7.32 -12.85 22.26
C LYS A 233 -6.73 -14.26 22.38
N LYS A 234 -7.46 -15.31 21.98
CA LYS A 234 -6.96 -16.70 21.98
C LYS A 234 -5.88 -16.96 20.93
N MET A 235 -5.81 -16.13 19.89
CA MET A 235 -4.77 -16.12 18.87
C MET A 235 -3.64 -15.13 19.21
N ASN A 236 -3.69 -14.48 20.37
CA ASN A 236 -2.72 -13.47 20.81
C ASN A 236 -2.56 -12.31 19.81
N ILE A 237 -3.66 -11.93 19.16
CA ILE A 237 -3.77 -10.81 18.23
C ILE A 237 -4.87 -9.85 18.69
N GLY A 238 -4.78 -8.61 18.22
CA GLY A 238 -5.71 -7.51 18.50
C GLY A 238 -6.23 -6.86 17.23
N HIS A 239 -7.18 -5.93 17.36
CA HIS A 239 -7.81 -5.23 16.23
C HIS A 239 -6.80 -4.48 15.37
N GLU A 240 -5.78 -3.89 16.00
CA GLU A 240 -4.66 -3.17 15.37
C GLU A 240 -3.84 -4.03 14.40
N HIS A 241 -3.94 -5.36 14.51
CA HIS A 241 -3.24 -6.28 13.64
C HIS A 241 -4.00 -6.58 12.34
N CYS A 242 -5.22 -6.05 12.13
CA CYS A 242 -5.98 -6.28 10.90
C CYS A 242 -5.30 -5.56 9.71
N VAL A 243 -4.82 -6.32 8.73
CA VAL A 243 -4.12 -5.79 7.54
C VAL A 243 -5.02 -5.77 6.30
N HIS A 244 -6.06 -6.61 6.27
CA HIS A 244 -7.02 -6.64 5.18
C HIS A 244 -8.41 -7.00 5.71
N CYS A 245 -9.44 -6.32 5.24
CA CYS A 245 -10.83 -6.67 5.49
C CYS A 245 -11.64 -6.54 4.21
N HIS A 246 -12.30 -7.63 3.83
CA HIS A 246 -13.33 -7.66 2.81
C HIS A 246 -14.69 -7.75 3.50
N ASN A 247 -15.42 -6.64 3.58
CA ASN A 247 -16.77 -6.60 4.11
C ASN A 247 -17.81 -6.63 2.97
N SER A 248 -18.48 -7.77 2.82
CA SER A 248 -19.50 -8.03 1.81
C SER A 248 -20.92 -7.69 2.26
N LEU A 249 -21.19 -7.60 3.58
CA LEU A 249 -22.55 -7.36 4.09
C LEU A 249 -23.03 -5.96 3.72
N LEU A 250 -22.19 -4.95 3.96
CA LEU A 250 -22.50 -3.59 3.58
C LEU A 250 -22.76 -3.44 2.08
N MET A 251 -21.93 -4.06 1.23
CA MET A 251 -22.12 -3.99 -0.23
C MET A 251 -23.49 -4.56 -0.64
N LYS A 252 -23.96 -5.61 0.05
CA LYS A 252 -25.28 -6.18 -0.17
C LYS A 252 -26.40 -5.28 0.38
N MET A 253 -26.22 -4.66 1.54
CA MET A 253 -27.19 -3.70 2.11
C MET A 253 -27.35 -2.47 1.21
N LEU A 254 -26.26 -1.92 0.69
CA LEU A 254 -26.27 -0.77 -0.22
C LEU A 254 -26.89 -1.12 -1.58
N ALA A 255 -26.71 -2.34 -2.07
CA ALA A 255 -27.25 -2.78 -3.36
C ALA A 255 -28.72 -3.21 -3.32
N SER A 256 -29.27 -3.54 -2.14
CA SER A 256 -30.55 -4.24 -2.02
C SER A 256 -31.55 -3.45 -1.18
N TYR A 257 -32.17 -2.43 -1.80
CA TYR A 257 -33.11 -1.52 -1.15
C TYR A 257 -34.33 -2.19 -0.45
N ASN A 258 -34.67 -3.44 -0.81
CA ASN A 258 -35.85 -4.17 -0.33
C ASN A 258 -35.54 -5.62 0.11
N SER A 259 -34.28 -5.97 0.38
CA SER A 259 -33.98 -7.34 0.81
C SER A 259 -34.12 -7.46 2.32
N GLU A 260 -34.95 -8.40 2.76
CA GLU A 260 -35.18 -8.72 4.16
C GLU A 260 -34.19 -9.80 4.68
N GLU A 261 -33.37 -10.37 3.79
CA GLU A 261 -32.43 -11.45 4.12
C GLU A 261 -31.04 -11.21 3.51
N PHE A 262 -30.00 -11.22 4.35
CA PHE A 262 -28.62 -11.10 3.94
C PHE A 262 -27.80 -12.26 4.50
N THR A 263 -27.13 -12.99 3.63
CA THR A 263 -26.17 -14.03 4.02
C THR A 263 -24.85 -13.82 3.29
N GLY A 264 -23.73 -14.18 3.91
CA GLY A 264 -22.43 -14.05 3.25
C GLY A 264 -21.25 -14.34 4.17
N VAL A 265 -20.06 -14.01 3.65
CA VAL A 265 -18.80 -14.24 4.33
C VAL A 265 -17.90 -13.02 4.12
N ASN A 266 -17.44 -12.44 5.22
CA ASN A 266 -16.38 -11.46 5.23
C ASN A 266 -15.04 -12.16 5.46
N PHE A 267 -13.98 -11.63 4.85
CA PHE A 267 -12.62 -12.14 5.03
C PHE A 267 -11.79 -11.09 5.72
N LEU A 268 -11.17 -11.44 6.84
CA LEU A 268 -10.26 -10.56 7.55
C LEU A 268 -8.91 -11.24 7.66
N THR A 269 -7.84 -10.51 7.37
CA THR A 269 -6.47 -10.97 7.56
C THR A 269 -5.83 -10.14 8.64
N TYR A 270 -5.22 -10.81 9.61
CA TYR A 270 -4.43 -10.20 10.67
C TYR A 270 -2.97 -10.62 10.53
N SER A 271 -2.06 -9.69 10.81
CA SER A 271 -0.62 -9.97 10.84
C SER A 271 0.07 -9.24 11.98
N THR A 272 0.97 -9.95 12.66
CA THR A 272 1.89 -9.41 13.68
C THR A 272 3.29 -9.14 13.12
N GLY A 273 3.47 -9.30 11.80
CA GLY A 273 4.77 -9.30 11.11
C GLY A 273 5.46 -10.68 11.12
N THR A 274 5.25 -11.49 12.16
CA THR A 274 5.77 -12.87 12.25
C THR A 274 4.72 -13.92 11.92
N ASP A 275 3.48 -13.68 12.36
CA ASP A 275 2.38 -14.63 12.24
C ASP A 275 1.27 -14.04 11.37
N GLN A 276 0.54 -14.91 10.69
CA GLN A 276 -0.67 -14.58 9.96
C GLN A 276 -1.87 -15.37 10.47
N VAL A 277 -3.00 -14.67 10.62
CA VAL A 277 -4.29 -15.25 10.96
C VAL A 277 -5.35 -14.80 9.96
N LEU A 278 -6.00 -15.76 9.32
CA LEU A 278 -7.18 -15.53 8.51
C LEU A 278 -8.43 -15.73 9.36
N VAL A 279 -9.35 -14.78 9.31
CA VAL A 279 -10.67 -14.88 9.94
C VAL A 279 -11.75 -14.84 8.88
N GLN A 280 -12.58 -15.86 8.84
CA GLN A 280 -13.78 -15.92 8.00
C GLN A 280 -14.98 -15.61 8.89
N HIS A 281 -15.62 -14.48 8.64
CA HIS A 281 -16.82 -14.06 9.35
C HIS A 281 -18.06 -14.38 8.50
N HIS A 282 -18.73 -15.47 8.81
CA HIS A 282 -20.01 -15.82 8.21
C HIS A 282 -21.12 -15.08 8.94
N TYR A 283 -21.98 -14.42 8.19
CA TYR A 283 -23.10 -13.66 8.74
C TYR A 283 -24.42 -14.10 8.11
N GLU A 284 -25.47 -14.11 8.90
CA GLU A 284 -26.86 -14.10 8.44
C GLU A 284 -27.62 -12.99 9.16
N ARG A 285 -28.43 -12.26 8.40
CA ARG A 285 -29.37 -11.25 8.88
C ARG A 285 -30.72 -11.54 8.24
N ARG A 286 -31.77 -11.67 9.04
CA ARG A 286 -33.15 -11.76 8.54
C ARG A 286 -34.03 -10.83 9.35
N SER A 287 -34.75 -9.93 8.68
CA SER A 287 -35.75 -9.08 9.32
C SER A 287 -37.13 -9.58 8.92
N PHE A 288 -38.00 -9.77 9.90
CA PHE A 288 -39.39 -10.14 9.68
C PHE A 288 -40.27 -8.93 10.02
N PRO A 289 -40.54 -8.01 9.07
CA PRO A 289 -41.25 -6.75 9.36
C PRO A 289 -42.66 -6.95 9.92
N LYS A 290 -43.30 -8.10 9.65
CA LYS A 290 -44.62 -8.44 10.20
C LYS A 290 -44.60 -8.82 11.69
N THR A 291 -43.48 -9.34 12.20
CA THR A 291 -43.35 -9.82 13.57
C THR A 291 -42.36 -8.99 14.40
N GLN A 292 -41.70 -8.00 13.78
CA GLN A 292 -40.59 -7.23 14.37
C GLN A 292 -39.48 -8.12 14.94
N GLN A 293 -39.33 -9.33 14.41
CA GLN A 293 -38.26 -10.24 14.80
C GLN A 293 -37.07 -10.05 13.87
N GLU A 294 -35.89 -9.92 14.46
CA GLU A 294 -34.63 -9.89 13.74
C GLU A 294 -33.79 -11.10 14.13
N VAL A 295 -33.33 -11.85 13.13
CA VAL A 295 -32.42 -12.97 13.30
C VAL A 295 -31.03 -12.51 12.86
N THR A 296 -30.10 -12.57 13.81
CA THR A 296 -28.69 -12.23 13.63
C THR A 296 -27.87 -13.45 14.01
N PHE A 297 -27.09 -13.92 13.06
CA PHE A 297 -26.14 -15.00 13.24
C PHE A 297 -24.76 -14.54 12.77
N ASP A 298 -23.75 -14.73 13.60
CA ASP A 298 -22.36 -14.41 13.30
C ASP A 298 -21.46 -15.57 13.71
N ARG A 299 -20.63 -16.05 12.79
CA ARG A 299 -19.66 -17.12 13.03
C ARG A 299 -18.30 -16.71 12.51
N PHE A 300 -17.33 -16.66 13.40
CA PHE A 300 -15.94 -16.34 13.09
C PHE A 300 -15.11 -17.64 13.12
N GLU A 301 -14.52 -18.00 11.98
CA GLU A 301 -13.54 -19.08 11.87
C GLU A 301 -12.13 -18.47 11.76
N PHE A 302 -11.27 -18.76 12.72
CA PHE A 302 -9.88 -18.30 12.75
C PHE A 302 -8.97 -19.43 12.30
N THR A 303 -8.03 -19.14 11.40
CA THR A 303 -6.99 -20.06 10.94
C THR A 303 -5.65 -19.35 11.03
N HIS A 304 -4.77 -19.84 11.90
CA HIS A 304 -3.38 -19.40 12.03
C HIS A 304 -2.51 -20.13 10.99
N ASP A 305 -1.44 -19.50 10.52
CA ASP A 305 -0.46 -20.09 9.59
C ASP A 305 0.20 -21.41 10.10
N SER A 306 0.29 -21.60 11.42
CA SER A 306 0.69 -22.84 12.09
C SER A 306 -0.33 -23.98 11.95
N GLY A 307 -1.49 -23.72 11.36
CA GLY A 307 -2.60 -24.67 11.24
C GLY A 307 -3.56 -24.70 12.44
N LYS A 308 -3.29 -23.91 13.49
CA LYS A 308 -4.21 -23.78 14.64
C LYS A 308 -5.52 -23.12 14.20
N ARG A 309 -6.66 -23.73 14.54
CA ARG A 309 -8.00 -23.24 14.20
C ARG A 309 -8.85 -22.97 15.43
N ILE A 310 -9.64 -21.90 15.40
CA ILE A 310 -10.62 -21.55 16.45
C ILE A 310 -11.93 -21.20 15.77
N LEU A 311 -13.05 -21.61 16.38
CA LEU A 311 -14.39 -21.23 15.96
C LEU A 311 -15.07 -20.49 17.10
N THR A 312 -15.71 -19.36 16.79
CA THR A 312 -16.59 -18.66 17.73
C THR A 312 -17.87 -18.27 17.02
N THR A 313 -19.01 -18.53 17.66
CA THR A 313 -20.34 -18.28 17.07
C THR A 313 -21.19 -17.48 18.04
N TYR A 314 -22.02 -16.61 17.50
CA TYR A 314 -23.10 -15.92 18.19
C TYR A 314 -24.39 -16.04 17.38
N THR A 315 -25.50 -16.24 18.07
CA THR A 315 -26.85 -16.17 17.49
C THR A 315 -27.77 -15.50 18.49
N ASN A 316 -28.68 -14.65 18.01
CA ASN A 316 -29.70 -14.04 18.86
C ASN A 316 -31.00 -14.86 18.94
N GLN A 317 -31.14 -15.94 18.15
CA GLN A 317 -32.21 -16.92 18.30
C GLN A 317 -31.83 -17.94 19.38
N VAL A 318 -32.61 -17.95 20.46
CA VAL A 318 -32.66 -19.09 21.38
C VAL A 318 -33.34 -20.22 20.61
N SER A 319 -32.62 -21.32 20.33
CA SER A 319 -33.25 -22.56 19.91
C SER A 319 -34.29 -22.95 20.96
N GLN A 320 -35.58 -22.80 20.63
CA GLN A 320 -36.61 -23.57 21.31
C GLN A 320 -36.54 -24.97 20.70
N ASP A 321 -35.64 -25.79 21.23
CA ASP A 321 -35.68 -27.23 21.00
C ASP A 321 -36.98 -27.75 21.64
N GLN A 322 -37.89 -28.28 20.81
CA GLN A 322 -39.00 -29.15 21.22
C GLN A 322 -38.62 -30.61 21.01
#